data_AF-A0A2Z5EG36-F1
#
_entry.id   AF-A0A2Z5EG36-F1
#
_cell.length_a   1.000
_cell.length_b   1.000
_cell.length_c   1.000
_cell.angle_alpha   90.00
_cell.angle_beta   90.00
_cell.angle_gamma   90.00
#
_symmetry.space_group_name_H-M   'P 1'
#
loop_
_entity.id
_entity.type
_entity.pdbx_description
1 polymer ?
#
loop_
_entity_poly.entity_id
_entity_poly.type
_entity_poly.pdbx_seq_one_letter_code
_entity_poly.pdbx_strand_id
1 'polypeptide(L)'
;MSLVLMPLALASCDGKPAGENDVTPAVATRIDPAAIAKPLLADAAALGENIAVEGTAPIFVLPENHAVVGEQLEQALFMVRLQSHQPIGGIVLEGATEIPKFDRFSPDVAFGMLAEGDISSAEFMAAGYGVPLIPGENDASYNVDDPKSDLCGAIAQLASFDALVDAQGDEEAMAEVRARSDNLKARLGRFEGEAERIAASFAKPGARECSASSAQAMSFIAKRNAILADLVPEGSRFRGAFSRSCRVNATDRQADDAQIEENIADLKALVEFAEQLPEQVGGEIKTGLEGHLNFLESRAASTQIMVEQAVQAAGGGPGPVVMIIGAAHTAGVVEGLKIANVPFAVITTNMRTTNDKFALTSSGQMTRGEIDRKYDRLPLRNNLFNSFLIGADENRYNKTRCAVASSKKYDITLDQPWNKQKAMTYGLMNNFARAGFRGGGWPPDEPPGGWSNAAASIDPSRGEPKRDAQGRVIGLLFPLTLKAHGATHKEVYIYMEKDNAATQGGTIEGKLLEKVKEMRDPAKSKEVRAELFTGMEFKARSYESAEAARRSEQMSTR
;
A
#
# COMPACT_ATOMS: atom_id res chain seq x y z
N MET A 1 20.23 -51.88 -66.14
CA MET A 1 20.84 -51.37 -64.88
C MET A 1 20.92 -49.86 -65.02
N SER A 2 19.85 -49.11 -64.79
CA SER A 2 19.21 -48.74 -63.50
C SER A 2 19.95 -47.63 -62.76
N LEU A 3 19.45 -46.39 -62.91
CA LEU A 3 19.02 -45.42 -61.89
C LEU A 3 18.82 -44.08 -62.63
N VAL A 4 17.60 -43.70 -63.00
CA VAL A 4 16.63 -42.89 -62.24
C VAL A 4 17.21 -41.54 -61.76
N LEU A 5 16.94 -40.50 -62.56
CA LEU A 5 16.87 -39.09 -62.17
C LEU A 5 15.46 -38.61 -62.54
N MET A 6 14.64 -38.27 -61.54
CA MET A 6 13.35 -37.60 -61.76
C MET A 6 13.52 -36.11 -61.43
N PRO A 7 13.23 -35.19 -62.37
CA PRO A 7 13.15 -33.77 -62.10
C PRO A 7 11.74 -33.34 -61.69
N LEU A 8 11.70 -32.31 -60.85
CA LEU A 8 10.52 -31.56 -60.41
C LEU A 8 9.61 -31.13 -61.58
N ALA A 9 8.31 -31.26 -61.39
CA ALA A 9 7.29 -30.61 -62.20
C ALA A 9 6.42 -29.69 -61.32
N LEU A 10 6.35 -28.42 -61.71
CA LEU A 10 5.44 -27.40 -61.24
C LEU A 10 4.01 -27.66 -61.75
N ALA A 11 3.01 -27.44 -60.89
CA ALA A 11 1.62 -27.16 -61.27
C ALA A 11 1.00 -26.29 -60.16
N SER A 12 0.78 -25.01 -60.41
CA SER A 12 -0.52 -24.41 -60.80
C SER A 12 -1.48 -24.26 -59.62
N CYS A 13 -1.47 -23.07 -58.99
CA CYS A 13 -2.50 -22.64 -58.05
C CYS A 13 -3.37 -21.58 -58.73
N ASP A 14 -4.56 -21.99 -59.16
CA ASP A 14 -5.65 -21.08 -59.51
C ASP A 14 -6.35 -20.58 -58.24
N GLY A 15 -6.65 -19.28 -58.24
CA GLY A 15 -7.11 -18.53 -57.09
C GLY A 15 -8.54 -18.82 -56.63
N LYS A 16 -8.73 -18.73 -55.31
CA LYS A 16 -9.99 -18.45 -54.64
C LYS A 16 -9.79 -17.20 -53.79
N PRO A 17 -10.75 -16.25 -53.73
CA PRO A 17 -10.55 -14.97 -53.05
C PRO A 17 -10.41 -15.20 -51.55
N ALA A 18 -9.61 -14.33 -50.90
CA ALA A 18 -9.36 -14.33 -49.47
C ALA A 18 -10.69 -14.38 -48.70
N GLY A 19 -10.93 -15.51 -48.02
CA GLY A 19 -11.97 -15.61 -47.02
C GLY A 19 -11.63 -14.69 -45.85
N GLU A 20 -12.66 -14.04 -45.32
CA GLU A 20 -12.66 -13.37 -44.04
C GLU A 20 -11.79 -14.12 -43.03
N ASN A 21 -10.97 -13.37 -42.28
CA ASN A 21 -10.37 -13.87 -41.06
C ASN A 21 -11.53 -14.23 -40.12
N ASP A 22 -11.95 -15.49 -40.16
CA ASP A 22 -12.79 -16.11 -39.14
C ASP A 22 -12.01 -16.05 -37.83
N VAL A 23 -12.16 -14.92 -37.13
CA VAL A 23 -11.83 -14.83 -35.72
C VAL A 23 -12.86 -15.72 -35.04
N THR A 24 -12.53 -17.00 -34.87
CA THR A 24 -13.29 -17.89 -34.01
C THR A 24 -13.50 -17.18 -32.67
N PRO A 25 -14.75 -16.89 -32.26
CA PRO A 25 -15.01 -16.31 -30.95
C PRO A 25 -14.38 -17.22 -29.89
N ALA A 26 -13.66 -16.64 -28.94
CA ALA A 26 -13.19 -17.39 -27.79
C ALA A 26 -14.40 -18.09 -27.16
N VAL A 27 -14.41 -19.43 -27.19
CA VAL A 27 -15.51 -20.21 -26.64
C VAL A 27 -15.59 -19.89 -25.16
N ALA A 28 -16.69 -19.27 -24.73
CA ALA A 28 -16.92 -18.95 -23.33
C ALA A 28 -16.90 -20.26 -22.53
N THR A 29 -15.82 -20.48 -21.77
CA THR A 29 -15.72 -21.59 -20.83
C THR A 29 -16.21 -21.13 -19.48
N ARG A 30 -16.85 -22.01 -18.71
CA ARG A 30 -17.11 -21.74 -17.30
C ARG A 30 -15.77 -21.65 -16.56
N ILE A 31 -15.44 -20.47 -16.04
CA ILE A 31 -14.21 -20.23 -15.28
C ILE A 31 -14.57 -20.26 -13.79
N ASP A 32 -13.81 -21.02 -13.00
CA ASP A 32 -13.88 -20.99 -11.54
C ASP A 32 -12.60 -20.32 -10.97
N PRO A 33 -12.67 -19.02 -10.63
CA PRO A 33 -11.52 -18.30 -10.09
C PRO A 33 -10.95 -18.95 -8.81
N ALA A 34 -11.79 -19.55 -7.97
CA ALA A 34 -11.34 -20.25 -6.77
C ALA A 34 -10.46 -21.47 -7.08
N ALA A 35 -10.75 -22.21 -8.16
CA ALA A 35 -9.92 -23.34 -8.57
C ALA A 35 -8.50 -22.91 -8.95
N ILE A 36 -8.36 -21.71 -9.51
CA ILE A 36 -7.08 -21.08 -9.87
C ILE A 36 -6.40 -20.50 -8.62
N ALA A 37 -7.14 -19.77 -7.79
CA ALA A 37 -6.58 -19.06 -6.65
C ALA A 37 -6.10 -20.00 -5.54
N LYS A 38 -6.93 -20.97 -5.12
CA LYS A 38 -6.68 -21.79 -3.91
C LYS A 38 -5.25 -22.36 -3.80
N PRO A 39 -4.64 -22.94 -4.86
CA PRO A 39 -3.27 -23.43 -4.80
C PRO A 39 -2.21 -22.33 -4.54
N LEU A 40 -2.52 -21.08 -4.87
CA LEU A 40 -1.61 -19.92 -4.82
C LEU A 40 -1.69 -19.15 -3.49
N LEU A 41 -2.73 -19.39 -2.68
CA LEU A 41 -3.04 -18.61 -1.48
C LEU A 41 -2.21 -18.96 -0.24
N ALA A 42 -1.55 -20.12 -0.22
CA ALA A 42 -0.81 -20.62 0.94
C ALA A 42 0.10 -19.55 1.55
N ASP A 43 0.00 -19.32 2.86
CA ASP A 43 0.78 -18.29 3.57
C ASP A 43 0.59 -16.83 3.13
N ALA A 44 -0.23 -16.52 2.13
CA ALA A 44 -0.41 -15.16 1.62
C ALA A 44 -1.79 -14.60 1.96
N ALA A 45 -2.84 -15.38 1.74
CA ALA A 45 -4.20 -14.89 1.78
C ALA A 45 -5.22 -16.02 1.99
N ALA A 46 -6.48 -15.64 2.14
CA ALA A 46 -7.64 -16.51 2.17
C ALA A 46 -8.59 -16.18 1.02
N LEU A 47 -9.34 -17.18 0.58
CA LEU A 47 -10.41 -17.00 -0.39
C LEU A 47 -11.65 -16.46 0.31
N GLY A 48 -12.17 -15.34 -0.18
CA GLY A 48 -13.46 -14.79 0.20
C GLY A 48 -14.56 -15.24 -0.76
N GLU A 49 -15.39 -14.29 -1.18
CA GLU A 49 -16.47 -14.56 -2.14
C GLU A 49 -15.93 -14.99 -3.51
N ASN A 50 -16.61 -15.92 -4.17
CA ASN A 50 -16.23 -16.48 -5.47
C ASN A 50 -17.46 -16.73 -6.33
N ILE A 51 -17.39 -16.31 -7.59
CA ILE A 51 -18.42 -16.56 -8.61
C ILE A 51 -17.80 -17.24 -9.82
N ALA A 52 -18.32 -18.44 -10.13
CA ALA A 52 -17.90 -19.24 -11.26
C ALA A 52 -18.98 -19.23 -12.35
N VAL A 53 -18.74 -18.46 -13.40
CA VAL A 53 -19.63 -18.25 -14.55
C VAL A 53 -18.86 -18.39 -15.87
N GLU A 54 -19.56 -18.33 -17.00
CA GLU A 54 -18.94 -18.27 -18.31
C GLU A 54 -18.20 -16.96 -18.51
N GLY A 55 -16.98 -17.02 -19.06
CA GLY A 55 -16.18 -15.83 -19.31
C GLY A 55 -14.89 -16.13 -20.04
N THR A 56 -14.11 -15.08 -20.28
CA THR A 56 -12.81 -15.13 -20.97
C THR A 56 -11.64 -15.16 -20.00
N ALA A 57 -11.71 -14.40 -18.91
CA ALA A 57 -10.68 -14.34 -17.88
C ALA A 57 -11.29 -14.07 -16.49
N PRO A 58 -10.73 -14.61 -15.40
CA PRO A 58 -11.17 -14.31 -14.05
C PRO A 58 -10.65 -12.95 -13.58
N ILE A 59 -11.42 -12.31 -12.70
CA ILE A 59 -11.02 -11.10 -11.96
C ILE A 59 -10.70 -11.48 -10.50
N PHE A 60 -9.51 -11.12 -10.03
CA PHE A 60 -9.12 -11.29 -8.63
C PHE A 60 -9.16 -9.93 -7.92
N VAL A 61 -10.05 -9.80 -6.94
CA VAL A 61 -10.20 -8.58 -6.14
C VAL A 61 -9.33 -8.70 -4.90
N LEU A 62 -8.42 -7.76 -4.70
CA LEU A 62 -7.52 -7.65 -3.54
C LEU A 62 -7.90 -6.42 -2.70
N PRO A 63 -8.79 -6.56 -1.70
CA PRO A 63 -9.05 -5.50 -0.73
C PRO A 63 -7.80 -5.20 0.09
N GLU A 64 -7.51 -3.92 0.32
CA GLU A 64 -6.28 -3.50 0.99
C GLU A 64 -6.49 -2.37 1.98
N ASN A 65 -5.62 -2.34 2.98
CA ASN A 65 -5.28 -1.14 3.72
C ASN A 65 -3.95 -0.59 3.21
N HIS A 66 -4.00 0.54 2.49
CA HIS A 66 -2.82 1.14 1.84
C HIS A 66 -1.67 1.48 2.81
N ALA A 67 -1.96 1.59 4.11
CA ALA A 67 -0.99 1.90 5.16
C ALA A 67 -0.27 0.67 5.74
N VAL A 68 -0.49 -0.53 5.20
CA VAL A 68 0.12 -1.77 5.71
C VAL A 68 1.05 -2.39 4.67
N VAL A 69 2.36 -2.20 4.84
CA VAL A 69 3.41 -2.79 3.97
C VAL A 69 3.30 -4.32 3.94
N GLY A 70 2.95 -4.92 5.06
CA GLY A 70 2.76 -6.37 5.15
C GLY A 70 1.64 -6.90 4.25
N GLU A 71 0.53 -6.17 4.10
CA GLU A 71 -0.54 -6.54 3.15
C GLU A 71 -0.03 -6.44 1.71
N GLN A 72 0.76 -5.42 1.37
CA GLN A 72 1.34 -5.27 0.04
C GLN A 72 2.31 -6.41 -0.30
N LEU A 73 3.10 -6.88 0.66
CA LEU A 73 3.97 -8.04 0.48
C LEU A 73 3.17 -9.33 0.24
N GLU A 74 2.07 -9.51 0.95
CA GLU A 74 1.17 -10.67 0.77
C GLU A 74 0.46 -10.65 -0.59
N GLN A 75 -0.02 -9.47 -1.02
CA GLN A 75 -0.56 -9.28 -2.38
C GLN A 75 0.50 -9.57 -3.44
N ALA A 76 1.73 -9.05 -3.28
CA ALA A 76 2.82 -9.31 -4.21
C ALA A 76 3.17 -10.80 -4.28
N LEU A 77 3.17 -11.51 -3.15
CA LEU A 77 3.39 -12.96 -3.11
C LEU A 77 2.30 -13.70 -3.90
N PHE A 78 1.03 -13.36 -3.70
CA PHE A 78 -0.06 -13.93 -4.50
C PHE A 78 0.10 -13.63 -5.99
N MET A 79 0.39 -12.37 -6.36
CA MET A 79 0.54 -11.96 -7.76
C MET A 79 1.76 -12.58 -8.44
N VAL A 80 2.88 -12.79 -7.75
CA VAL A 80 4.05 -13.50 -8.31
C VAL A 80 3.73 -14.96 -8.61
N ARG A 81 2.99 -15.62 -7.72
CA ARG A 81 2.51 -16.99 -7.96
C ARG A 81 1.50 -17.05 -9.08
N LEU A 82 0.56 -16.10 -9.13
CA LEU A 82 -0.41 -15.98 -10.22
C LEU A 82 0.31 -15.75 -11.55
N GLN A 83 1.23 -14.79 -11.63
CA GLN A 83 2.02 -14.49 -12.82
C GLN A 83 2.83 -15.69 -13.33
N SER A 84 3.33 -16.52 -12.41
CA SER A 84 4.07 -17.74 -12.74
C SER A 84 3.14 -18.87 -13.22
N HIS A 85 1.91 -18.90 -12.74
CA HIS A 85 0.88 -19.84 -13.17
C HIS A 85 0.26 -19.45 -14.52
N GLN A 86 -0.06 -18.17 -14.70
CA GLN A 86 -0.58 -17.58 -15.92
C GLN A 86 -0.27 -16.06 -15.96
N PRO A 87 0.11 -15.49 -17.12
CA PRO A 87 0.40 -14.06 -17.21
C PRO A 87 -0.80 -13.18 -16.83
N ILE A 88 -0.61 -12.24 -15.91
CA ILE A 88 -1.63 -11.26 -15.52
C ILE A 88 -1.87 -10.30 -16.69
N GLY A 89 -3.13 -10.15 -17.09
CA GLY A 89 -3.55 -9.28 -18.20
C GLY A 89 -3.47 -7.80 -17.85
N GLY A 90 -3.71 -7.45 -16.60
CA GLY A 90 -3.55 -6.09 -16.08
C GLY A 90 -3.95 -5.97 -14.60
N ILE A 91 -3.55 -4.87 -13.98
CA ILE A 91 -3.89 -4.53 -12.59
C ILE A 91 -4.67 -3.22 -12.60
N VAL A 92 -5.94 -3.27 -12.24
CA VAL A 92 -6.80 -2.11 -12.04
C VAL A 92 -6.55 -1.52 -10.64
N LEU A 93 -6.34 -0.21 -10.59
CA LEU A 93 -5.94 0.50 -9.37
C LEU A 93 -6.99 1.50 -8.94
N GLU A 94 -7.51 1.34 -7.72
CA GLU A 94 -8.05 2.50 -6.99
C GLU A 94 -6.91 3.52 -6.79
N GLY A 95 -7.24 4.81 -6.77
CA GLY A 95 -6.30 5.91 -6.51
C GLY A 95 -5.55 6.39 -7.74
N ALA A 96 -5.84 5.84 -8.93
CA ALA A 96 -5.14 6.19 -10.16
C ALA A 96 -6.16 6.61 -11.24
N THR A 97 -6.08 7.88 -11.63
CA THR A 97 -6.80 8.42 -12.80
C THR A 97 -5.96 8.36 -14.08
N GLU A 98 -4.64 8.27 -13.92
CA GLU A 98 -3.68 8.04 -15.01
C GLU A 98 -2.53 7.13 -14.55
N ILE A 99 -1.87 6.48 -15.52
CA ILE A 99 -0.66 5.70 -15.27
C ILE A 99 0.52 6.48 -15.84
N PRO A 100 1.44 6.95 -14.98
CA PRO A 100 2.57 7.72 -15.47
C PRO A 100 3.53 6.82 -16.26
N LYS A 101 4.37 7.43 -17.10
CA LYS A 101 5.44 6.68 -17.79
C LYS A 101 6.57 6.40 -16.80
N PHE A 102 7.05 5.17 -16.79
CA PHE A 102 8.15 4.73 -15.93
C PHE A 102 9.07 3.75 -16.65
N ASP A 103 10.27 3.59 -16.09
CA ASP A 103 11.24 2.59 -16.54
C ASP A 103 11.04 1.27 -15.79
N ARG A 104 11.25 0.15 -16.49
CA ARG A 104 11.33 -1.16 -15.85
C ARG A 104 12.69 -1.35 -15.20
N PHE A 105 12.71 -2.12 -14.12
CA PHE A 105 13.92 -2.58 -13.45
C PHE A 105 13.85 -4.09 -13.19
N SER A 106 14.99 -4.71 -12.86
CA SER A 106 15.01 -6.15 -12.58
C SER A 106 14.07 -6.49 -11.41
N PRO A 107 13.39 -7.65 -11.41
CA PRO A 107 12.57 -8.11 -10.28
C PRO A 107 13.31 -8.10 -8.93
N ASP A 108 14.62 -8.37 -8.95
CA ASP A 108 15.49 -8.35 -7.77
C ASP A 108 15.53 -6.96 -7.10
N VAL A 109 15.83 -5.92 -7.88
CA VAL A 109 15.80 -4.51 -7.42
C VAL A 109 14.38 -4.08 -7.04
N ALA A 110 13.37 -4.48 -7.83
CA ALA A 110 11.97 -4.18 -7.54
C ALA A 110 11.56 -4.73 -6.17
N PHE A 111 11.97 -5.96 -5.87
CA PHE A 111 11.72 -6.60 -4.59
C PHE A 111 12.35 -5.82 -3.43
N GLY A 112 13.57 -5.32 -3.59
CA GLY A 112 14.22 -4.48 -2.57
C GLY A 112 13.41 -3.23 -2.23
N MET A 113 12.91 -2.54 -3.26
CA MET A 113 12.07 -1.36 -3.10
C MET A 113 10.70 -1.68 -2.49
N LEU A 114 10.09 -2.81 -2.86
CA LEU A 114 8.85 -3.30 -2.26
C LEU A 114 9.05 -3.67 -0.78
N ALA A 115 10.13 -4.35 -0.43
CA ALA A 115 10.45 -4.75 0.94
C ALA A 115 10.69 -3.55 1.86
N GLU A 116 11.19 -2.44 1.30
CA GLU A 116 11.28 -1.17 2.02
C GLU A 116 9.93 -0.47 2.17
N GLY A 117 8.95 -0.84 1.34
CA GLY A 117 7.65 -0.21 1.19
C GLY A 117 7.68 1.06 0.34
N ASP A 118 8.76 1.30 -0.42
CA ASP A 118 8.88 2.46 -1.31
C ASP A 118 7.92 2.40 -2.49
N ILE A 119 7.67 1.19 -3.01
CA ILE A 119 6.70 0.92 -4.07
C ILE A 119 5.65 -0.08 -3.57
N SER A 120 4.43 0.03 -4.08
CA SER A 120 3.33 -0.90 -3.81
C SER A 120 3.49 -2.24 -4.52
N SER A 121 2.63 -3.20 -4.17
CA SER A 121 2.54 -4.51 -4.83
C SER A 121 2.27 -4.39 -6.34
N ALA A 122 1.41 -3.44 -6.75
CA ALA A 122 1.14 -3.13 -8.15
C ALA A 122 2.36 -2.61 -8.89
N GLU A 123 3.03 -1.61 -8.31
CA GLU A 123 4.23 -0.99 -8.88
C GLU A 123 5.38 -2.01 -9.02
N PHE A 124 5.50 -2.92 -8.06
CA PHE A 124 6.44 -4.04 -8.12
C PHE A 124 6.15 -4.98 -9.32
N MET A 125 4.89 -5.37 -9.51
CA MET A 125 4.50 -6.20 -10.66
C MET A 125 4.71 -5.47 -12.00
N ALA A 126 4.41 -4.17 -12.04
CA ALA A 126 4.58 -3.36 -13.23
C ALA A 126 6.05 -3.17 -13.61
N ALA A 127 6.88 -2.71 -12.68
CA ALA A 127 8.27 -2.42 -12.96
C ALA A 127 9.13 -3.69 -13.10
N GLY A 128 8.92 -4.68 -12.23
CA GLY A 128 9.66 -5.94 -12.21
C GLY A 128 9.22 -6.91 -13.30
N TYR A 129 7.91 -7.16 -13.41
CA TYR A 129 7.36 -8.20 -14.30
C TYR A 129 6.76 -7.64 -15.60
N GLY A 130 6.54 -6.34 -15.70
CA GLY A 130 5.97 -5.71 -16.88
C GLY A 130 4.46 -5.88 -16.98
N VAL A 131 3.80 -6.14 -15.84
CA VAL A 131 2.34 -6.25 -15.80
C VAL A 131 1.73 -4.86 -16.06
N PRO A 132 0.79 -4.72 -17.00
CA PRO A 132 0.14 -3.44 -17.25
C PRO A 132 -0.63 -2.94 -16.02
N LEU A 133 -0.51 -1.65 -15.74
CA LEU A 133 -1.38 -0.96 -14.79
C LEU A 133 -2.53 -0.29 -15.56
N ILE A 134 -3.71 -0.29 -14.97
CA ILE A 134 -4.94 0.26 -15.53
C ILE A 134 -5.50 1.26 -14.51
N PRO A 135 -5.75 2.52 -14.91
CA PRO A 135 -6.38 3.49 -14.01
C PRO A 135 -7.79 3.01 -13.70
N GLY A 136 -8.12 2.88 -12.42
CA GLY A 136 -9.43 2.42 -11.96
C GLY A 136 -10.42 3.55 -11.71
N GLU A 137 -9.99 4.82 -11.77
CA GLU A 137 -10.81 5.98 -11.47
C GLU A 137 -10.67 7.06 -12.54
N ASN A 138 -11.46 8.13 -12.44
CA ASN A 138 -11.30 9.32 -13.27
C ASN A 138 -11.24 10.58 -12.40
N ASP A 139 -10.78 11.69 -12.98
CA ASP A 139 -10.58 12.94 -12.24
C ASP A 139 -11.87 13.46 -11.60
N ALA A 140 -13.03 13.21 -12.20
CA ALA A 140 -14.32 13.69 -11.70
C ALA A 140 -14.73 12.98 -10.40
N SER A 141 -14.49 11.67 -10.29
CA SER A 141 -14.86 10.88 -9.11
C SER A 141 -13.74 10.85 -8.05
N TYR A 142 -12.49 11.08 -8.46
CA TYR A 142 -11.33 11.10 -7.57
C TYR A 142 -11.08 12.47 -6.91
N ASN A 143 -11.27 13.60 -7.62
CA ASN A 143 -10.98 14.94 -7.12
C ASN A 143 -12.13 15.55 -6.29
N VAL A 144 -12.74 14.75 -5.42
CA VAL A 144 -13.71 15.24 -4.43
C VAL A 144 -12.99 15.47 -3.10
N ASP A 145 -13.22 16.64 -2.50
CA ASP A 145 -12.61 17.00 -1.22
C ASP A 145 -13.31 16.26 -0.07
N ASP A 146 -12.50 15.77 0.87
CA ASP A 146 -12.99 15.20 2.12
C ASP A 146 -13.68 16.32 2.95
N PRO A 147 -14.92 16.13 3.42
CA PRO A 147 -15.59 17.13 4.22
C PRO A 147 -14.87 17.38 5.55
N LYS A 148 -14.68 18.66 5.88
CA LYS A 148 -13.99 19.08 7.12
C LYS A 148 -14.89 19.06 8.36
N SER A 149 -16.16 18.72 8.21
CA SER A 149 -17.14 18.64 9.30
C SER A 149 -16.88 17.42 10.19
N ASP A 150 -17.12 17.56 11.50
CA ASP A 150 -16.90 16.47 12.47
C ASP A 150 -18.03 15.43 12.40
N LEU A 151 -17.88 14.43 11.53
CA LEU A 151 -18.88 13.38 11.32
C LEU A 151 -19.27 12.67 12.63
N CYS A 152 -18.28 12.30 13.45
CA CYS A 152 -18.55 11.60 14.70
C CYS A 152 -19.29 12.47 15.73
N GLY A 153 -18.96 13.76 15.79
CA GLY A 153 -19.71 14.72 16.58
C GLY A 153 -21.16 14.86 16.11
N ALA A 154 -21.37 14.96 14.80
CA ALA A 154 -22.70 15.04 14.20
C ALA A 154 -23.56 13.80 14.51
N ILE A 155 -23.02 12.59 14.30
CA ILE A 155 -23.74 11.34 14.59
C ILE A 155 -24.09 11.26 16.09
N ALA A 156 -23.14 11.57 16.97
CA ALA A 156 -23.38 11.53 18.42
C ALA A 156 -24.45 12.53 18.88
N GLN A 157 -24.46 13.73 18.31
CA GLN A 157 -25.48 14.74 18.60
C GLN A 157 -26.87 14.30 18.13
N LEU A 158 -26.98 13.77 16.90
CA LEU A 158 -28.25 13.27 16.38
C LEU A 158 -28.75 12.06 17.18
N ALA A 159 -27.88 11.14 17.59
CA ALA A 159 -28.24 10.03 18.48
C ALA A 159 -28.77 10.52 19.84
N SER A 160 -28.24 11.61 20.37
CA SER A 160 -28.77 12.23 21.59
C SER A 160 -30.13 12.90 21.35
N PHE A 161 -30.37 13.53 20.20
CA PHE A 161 -31.68 14.10 19.87
C PHE A 161 -32.73 13.03 19.63
N ASP A 162 -32.37 11.93 18.96
CA ASP A 162 -33.20 10.75 18.74
C ASP A 162 -33.73 10.20 20.08
N ALA A 163 -32.85 10.04 21.07
CA ALA A 163 -33.26 9.61 22.40
C ALA A 163 -34.11 10.64 23.16
N LEU A 164 -33.92 11.95 22.92
CA LEU A 164 -34.81 12.98 23.50
C LEU A 164 -36.21 12.93 22.90
N VAL A 165 -36.32 12.61 21.60
CA VAL A 165 -37.60 12.40 20.93
C VAL A 165 -38.28 11.15 21.48
N ASP A 166 -37.55 10.05 21.67
CA ASP A 166 -38.09 8.82 22.26
C ASP A 166 -38.52 9.01 23.73
N ALA A 167 -37.79 9.82 24.49
CA ALA A 167 -38.11 10.16 25.87
C ALA A 167 -39.20 11.23 26.01
N GLN A 168 -39.78 11.73 24.90
CA GLN A 168 -40.74 12.81 24.95
C GLN A 168 -41.98 12.43 25.78
N GLY A 169 -42.25 13.21 26.83
CA GLY A 169 -43.33 12.95 27.78
C GLY A 169 -42.90 12.21 29.06
N ASP A 170 -41.65 11.78 29.14
CA ASP A 170 -41.00 11.27 30.35
C ASP A 170 -39.98 12.30 30.86
N GLU A 171 -40.35 13.04 31.91
CA GLU A 171 -39.51 14.10 32.46
C GLU A 171 -38.20 13.57 33.07
N GLU A 172 -38.21 12.36 33.64
CA GLU A 172 -37.03 11.74 34.24
C GLU A 172 -36.05 11.31 33.16
N ALA A 173 -36.53 10.63 32.12
CA ALA A 173 -35.72 10.23 30.98
C ALA A 173 -35.16 11.45 30.21
N MET A 174 -35.96 12.51 30.01
CA MET A 174 -35.47 13.75 29.40
C MET A 174 -34.41 14.46 30.25
N ALA A 175 -34.58 14.48 31.58
CA ALA A 175 -33.59 15.05 32.49
C ALA A 175 -32.27 14.26 32.47
N GLU A 176 -32.35 12.93 32.40
CA GLU A 176 -31.18 12.05 32.30
C GLU A 176 -30.39 12.32 31.00
N VAL A 177 -31.07 12.37 29.85
CA VAL A 177 -30.40 12.62 28.55
C VAL A 177 -29.76 14.01 28.52
N ARG A 178 -30.41 15.04 29.08
CA ARG A 178 -29.83 16.39 29.20
C ARG A 178 -28.62 16.43 30.11
N ALA A 179 -28.71 15.84 31.31
CA ALA A 179 -27.60 15.79 32.26
C ALA A 179 -26.39 15.05 31.67
N ARG A 180 -26.64 13.97 30.93
CA ARG A 180 -25.61 13.23 30.19
C ARG A 180 -24.94 14.09 29.12
N SER A 181 -25.72 14.80 28.30
CA SER A 181 -25.21 15.73 27.29
C SER A 181 -24.32 16.83 27.92
N ASP A 182 -24.76 17.46 29.00
CA ASP A 182 -23.99 18.55 29.65
C ASP A 182 -22.69 18.04 30.28
N ASN A 183 -22.71 16.86 30.92
CA ASN A 183 -21.51 16.22 31.44
C ASN A 183 -20.48 15.95 30.33
N LEU A 184 -20.97 15.52 29.15
CA LEU A 184 -20.14 15.14 28.02
C LEU A 184 -19.57 16.34 27.29
N LYS A 185 -20.30 17.45 27.15
CA LYS A 185 -19.75 18.74 26.70
C LYS A 185 -18.57 19.17 27.58
N ALA A 186 -18.71 19.04 28.90
CA ALA A 186 -17.61 19.36 29.82
C ALA A 186 -16.40 18.42 29.68
N ARG A 187 -16.61 17.13 29.37
CA ARG A 187 -15.54 16.16 29.09
C ARG A 187 -14.83 16.46 27.77
N LEU A 188 -15.58 16.77 26.71
CA LEU A 188 -15.04 17.16 25.41
C LEU A 188 -14.22 18.44 25.51
N GLY A 189 -14.71 19.48 26.20
CA GLY A 189 -13.95 20.72 26.38
C GLY A 189 -12.63 20.52 27.15
N ARG A 190 -12.60 19.64 28.16
CA ARG A 190 -11.33 19.26 28.83
C ARG A 190 -10.37 18.54 27.90
N PHE A 191 -10.92 17.65 27.07
CA PHE A 191 -10.17 16.85 26.12
C PHE A 191 -9.60 17.72 24.98
N GLU A 192 -10.37 18.67 24.44
CA GLU A 192 -9.91 19.65 23.44
C GLU A 192 -8.73 20.48 23.99
N GLY A 193 -8.79 20.94 25.24
CA GLY A 193 -7.66 21.61 25.88
C GLY A 193 -6.43 20.71 26.11
N GLU A 194 -6.59 19.37 26.16
CA GLU A 194 -5.48 18.42 26.09
C GLU A 194 -4.94 18.29 24.66
N ALA A 195 -5.83 18.22 23.65
CA ALA A 195 -5.50 18.20 22.23
C ALA A 195 -4.57 19.34 21.85
N GLU A 196 -4.97 20.56 22.18
CA GLU A 196 -4.27 21.78 21.79
C GLU A 196 -2.88 21.85 22.40
N ARG A 197 -2.72 21.40 23.66
CA ARG A 197 -1.41 21.34 24.33
C ARG A 197 -0.48 20.34 23.66
N ILE A 198 -1.01 19.18 23.25
CA ILE A 198 -0.23 18.16 22.54
C ILE A 198 0.08 18.63 21.11
N ALA A 199 -0.88 19.22 20.39
CA ALA A 199 -0.69 19.80 19.07
C ALA A 199 0.38 20.90 19.08
N ALA A 200 0.34 21.79 20.07
CA ALA A 200 1.38 22.80 20.28
C ALA A 200 2.76 22.18 20.59
N SER A 201 2.80 21.00 21.19
CA SER A 201 4.05 20.26 21.41
C SER A 201 4.66 19.72 20.11
N PHE A 202 3.82 19.41 19.10
CA PHE A 202 4.27 18.99 17.77
C PHE A 202 4.72 20.15 16.89
N ALA A 203 4.29 21.39 17.17
CA ALA A 203 4.70 22.59 16.44
C ALA A 203 6.11 23.10 16.81
N LYS A 204 6.84 22.42 17.71
CA LYS A 204 8.19 22.83 18.13
C LYS A 204 9.24 22.51 17.05
N PRO A 205 10.14 23.45 16.72
CA PRO A 205 11.26 23.18 15.81
C PRO A 205 12.10 21.98 16.29
N GLY A 206 12.30 20.97 15.45
CA GLY A 206 13.16 19.82 15.73
C GLY A 206 12.45 18.53 16.21
N ALA A 207 11.12 18.45 16.19
CA ALA A 207 10.39 17.21 16.44
C ALA A 207 10.60 16.20 15.29
N ARG A 208 11.68 15.40 15.35
CA ARG A 208 12.20 14.61 14.21
C ARG A 208 11.35 13.42 13.76
N GLU A 209 10.30 13.02 14.49
CA GLU A 209 9.51 11.85 14.11
C GLU A 209 8.01 12.01 14.39
N CYS A 210 7.19 11.98 13.33
CA CYS A 210 5.74 11.84 13.45
C CYS A 210 5.31 10.48 14.03
N SER A 211 6.22 9.50 14.18
CA SER A 211 5.91 8.13 14.61
C SER A 211 5.24 8.11 15.99
N ALA A 212 5.82 8.77 16.99
CA ALA A 212 5.23 8.93 18.32
C ALA A 212 3.93 9.75 18.26
N SER A 213 3.88 10.78 17.40
CA SER A 213 2.68 11.61 17.20
C SER A 213 1.54 10.85 16.53
N SER A 214 1.81 9.78 15.78
CA SER A 214 0.80 9.03 15.03
C SER A 214 -0.02 8.09 15.90
N ALA A 215 0.65 7.30 16.74
CA ALA A 215 -0.01 6.47 17.74
C ALA A 215 -0.72 7.36 18.78
N GLN A 216 -0.10 8.50 19.14
CA GLN A 216 -0.74 9.49 19.99
C GLN A 216 -1.96 10.14 19.33
N ALA A 217 -1.90 10.52 18.05
CA ALA A 217 -3.02 11.11 17.32
C ALA A 217 -4.17 10.11 17.11
N MET A 218 -3.87 8.86 16.73
CA MET A 218 -4.90 7.81 16.63
C MET A 218 -5.49 7.47 18.01
N SER A 219 -4.66 7.42 19.06
CA SER A 219 -5.14 7.29 20.44
C SER A 219 -6.00 8.49 20.84
N PHE A 220 -5.67 9.68 20.35
CA PHE A 220 -6.44 10.90 20.61
C PHE A 220 -7.81 10.84 19.93
N ILE A 221 -7.85 10.58 18.62
CA ILE A 221 -9.10 10.38 17.88
C ILE A 221 -9.96 9.30 18.54
N ALA A 222 -9.37 8.17 18.91
CA ALA A 222 -10.08 7.10 19.60
C ALA A 222 -10.61 7.54 20.98
N LYS A 223 -9.82 8.26 21.79
CA LYS A 223 -10.27 8.82 23.08
C LYS A 223 -11.40 9.82 22.90
N ARG A 224 -11.32 10.71 21.90
CA ARG A 224 -12.39 11.66 21.57
C ARG A 224 -13.67 10.90 21.25
N ASN A 225 -13.56 9.94 20.34
CA ASN A 225 -14.70 9.16 19.89
C ASN A 225 -15.26 8.25 20.99
N ALA A 226 -14.43 7.78 21.94
CA ALA A 226 -14.91 7.09 23.14
C ALA A 226 -15.72 8.01 24.06
N ILE A 227 -15.34 9.29 24.20
CA ILE A 227 -16.18 10.28 24.90
C ILE A 227 -17.48 10.52 24.12
N LEU A 228 -17.43 10.62 22.78
CA LEU A 228 -18.62 10.77 21.95
C LEU A 228 -19.52 9.52 21.97
N ALA A 229 -18.96 8.33 22.11
CA ALA A 229 -19.73 7.08 22.24
C ALA A 229 -20.62 7.10 23.48
N ASP A 230 -20.17 7.76 24.55
CA ASP A 230 -20.99 7.98 25.73
C ASP A 230 -22.18 8.92 25.47
N LEU A 231 -22.21 9.71 24.38
CA LEU A 231 -23.39 10.49 23.98
C LEU A 231 -24.41 9.64 23.20
N VAL A 232 -24.03 8.46 22.71
CA VAL A 232 -24.85 7.60 21.86
C VAL A 232 -25.58 6.57 22.74
N PRO A 233 -26.89 6.74 23.00
CA PRO A 233 -27.63 5.84 23.89
C PRO A 233 -27.71 4.44 23.32
N GLU A 234 -27.80 3.41 24.17
CA GLU A 234 -27.86 2.01 23.71
C GLU A 234 -29.06 1.73 22.81
N GLY A 235 -30.19 2.40 23.06
CA GLY A 235 -31.43 2.26 22.28
C GLY A 235 -31.50 3.13 21.03
N SER A 236 -30.57 4.07 20.78
CA SER A 236 -30.67 4.93 19.60
C SER A 236 -30.46 4.13 18.32
N ARG A 237 -31.30 4.39 17.32
CA ARG A 237 -31.18 3.78 15.98
C ARG A 237 -29.87 4.15 15.27
N PHE A 238 -29.22 5.25 15.66
CA PHE A 238 -27.96 5.71 15.08
C PHE A 238 -26.70 5.10 15.72
N ARG A 239 -26.86 4.20 16.70
CA ARG A 239 -25.73 3.52 17.33
C ARG A 239 -24.89 2.71 16.33
N GLY A 240 -25.55 2.02 15.39
CA GLY A 240 -24.87 1.26 14.33
C GLY A 240 -24.04 2.17 13.42
N ALA A 241 -24.60 3.31 13.01
CA ALA A 241 -23.92 4.31 12.21
C ALA A 241 -22.68 4.86 12.91
N PHE A 242 -22.79 5.15 14.21
CA PHE A 242 -21.65 5.59 15.01
C PHE A 242 -20.55 4.52 15.07
N SER A 243 -20.89 3.26 15.37
CA SER A 243 -19.90 2.18 15.44
C SER A 243 -19.19 1.91 14.11
N ARG A 244 -19.88 2.07 12.97
CA ARG A 244 -19.29 1.92 11.63
C ARG A 244 -18.47 3.13 11.17
N SER A 245 -18.83 4.34 11.59
CA SER A 245 -18.15 5.56 11.12
C SER A 245 -17.05 6.04 12.07
N CYS A 246 -17.12 5.66 13.34
CA CYS A 246 -16.32 6.28 14.40
C CYS A 246 -15.52 5.26 15.18
N ARG A 247 -14.20 5.26 14.95
CA ARG A 247 -13.26 4.45 15.71
C ARG A 247 -13.22 4.88 17.17
N VAL A 248 -13.69 4.03 18.09
CA VAL A 248 -13.70 4.28 19.55
C VAL A 248 -12.49 3.70 20.30
N ASN A 249 -11.73 2.80 19.67
CA ASN A 249 -10.48 2.28 20.20
C ASN A 249 -9.44 2.13 19.08
N ALA A 250 -8.16 2.33 19.40
CA ALA A 250 -7.07 2.28 18.42
C ALA A 250 -6.93 0.92 17.71
N THR A 251 -7.47 -0.15 18.31
CA THR A 251 -7.46 -1.51 17.76
C THR A 251 -8.76 -1.91 17.06
N ASP A 252 -9.78 -1.06 17.07
CA ASP A 252 -11.07 -1.36 16.47
C ASP A 252 -10.99 -1.19 14.94
N ARG A 253 -11.24 -2.27 14.20
CA ARG A 253 -11.25 -2.32 12.73
C ARG A 253 -12.64 -2.09 12.15
N GLN A 254 -13.70 -2.06 12.96
CA GLN A 254 -15.06 -1.99 12.43
C GLN A 254 -15.29 -0.75 11.55
N ALA A 255 -14.66 0.37 11.91
CA ALA A 255 -14.69 1.58 11.09
C ALA A 255 -13.77 1.55 9.86
N ASP A 256 -12.71 0.73 9.88
CA ASP A 256 -11.79 0.56 8.74
C ASP A 256 -12.35 -0.40 7.67
N ASP A 257 -13.25 -1.30 8.10
CA ASP A 257 -13.87 -2.32 7.26
C ASP A 257 -15.29 -1.94 6.82
N ALA A 258 -15.79 -0.77 7.25
CA ALA A 258 -17.11 -0.28 6.88
C ALA A 258 -17.20 -0.07 5.36
N GLN A 259 -18.27 -0.61 4.76
CA GLN A 259 -18.50 -0.54 3.32
C GLN A 259 -19.14 0.80 2.96
N ILE A 260 -18.76 1.36 1.80
CA ILE A 260 -19.25 2.66 1.33
C ILE A 260 -20.78 2.69 1.28
N GLU A 261 -21.40 1.62 0.78
CA GLU A 261 -22.85 1.52 0.61
C GLU A 261 -23.60 1.53 1.95
N GLU A 262 -23.04 0.91 3.00
CA GLU A 262 -23.61 0.94 4.35
C GLU A 262 -23.53 2.35 4.94
N ASN A 263 -22.39 3.02 4.78
CA ASN A 263 -22.20 4.38 5.28
C ASN A 263 -23.10 5.39 4.53
N ILE A 264 -23.35 5.20 3.23
CA ILE A 264 -24.32 6.02 2.48
C ILE A 264 -25.72 5.85 3.06
N ALA A 265 -26.14 4.61 3.35
CA ALA A 265 -27.46 4.35 3.94
C ALA A 265 -27.61 5.01 5.32
N ASP A 266 -26.57 4.91 6.16
CA ASP A 266 -26.52 5.55 7.47
C ASP A 266 -26.61 7.08 7.37
N LEU A 267 -25.83 7.70 6.48
CA LEU A 267 -25.85 9.14 6.28
C LEU A 267 -27.20 9.63 5.75
N LYS A 268 -27.86 8.88 4.86
CA LYS A 268 -29.21 9.22 4.39
C LYS A 268 -30.21 9.24 5.55
N ALA A 269 -30.17 8.24 6.43
CA ALA A 269 -31.04 8.20 7.61
C ALA A 269 -30.74 9.36 8.60
N LEU A 270 -29.47 9.73 8.75
CA LEU A 270 -29.06 10.86 9.59
C LEU A 270 -29.50 12.21 9.01
N VAL A 271 -29.36 12.41 7.69
CA VAL A 271 -29.84 13.62 6.99
C VAL A 271 -31.36 13.75 7.13
N GLU A 272 -32.10 12.66 6.88
CA GLU A 272 -33.57 12.65 7.03
C GLU A 272 -34.00 13.01 8.46
N PHE A 273 -33.29 12.51 9.47
CA PHE A 273 -33.59 12.88 10.85
C PHE A 273 -33.22 14.32 11.18
N ALA A 274 -32.09 14.82 10.68
CA ALA A 274 -31.68 16.21 10.86
C ALA A 274 -32.71 17.18 10.26
N GLU A 275 -33.38 16.83 9.15
CA GLU A 275 -34.47 17.60 8.54
C GLU A 275 -35.73 17.70 9.41
N GLN A 276 -35.93 16.75 10.33
CA GLN A 276 -37.07 16.75 11.25
C GLN A 276 -36.84 17.67 12.46
N LEU A 277 -35.60 18.12 12.68
CA LEU A 277 -35.24 19.01 13.76
C LEU A 277 -35.46 20.49 13.36
N PRO A 278 -35.68 21.40 14.33
CA PRO A 278 -35.72 22.83 14.04
C PRO A 278 -34.45 23.31 13.34
N GLU A 279 -34.57 24.23 12.38
CA GLU A 279 -33.45 24.71 11.55
C GLU A 279 -32.24 25.19 12.38
N GLN A 280 -32.50 25.85 13.50
CA GLN A 280 -31.46 26.35 14.41
C GLN A 280 -30.64 25.25 15.10
N VAL A 281 -31.14 24.01 15.05
CA VAL A 281 -30.54 22.82 15.66
C VAL A 281 -30.00 21.88 14.57
N GLY A 282 -30.77 21.65 13.51
CA GLY A 282 -30.45 20.67 12.47
C GLY A 282 -29.64 21.22 11.28
N GLY A 283 -29.70 22.52 10.98
CA GLY A 283 -29.22 23.07 9.69
C GLY A 283 -27.71 22.88 9.43
N GLU A 284 -26.86 23.20 10.42
CA GLU A 284 -25.41 23.03 10.31
C GLU A 284 -25.00 21.54 10.28
N ILE A 285 -25.65 20.72 11.12
CA ILE A 285 -25.41 19.27 11.18
C ILE A 285 -25.78 18.64 9.83
N LYS A 286 -26.95 18.98 9.29
CA LYS A 286 -27.43 18.53 7.99
C LYS A 286 -26.45 18.87 6.89
N THR A 287 -26.03 20.14 6.78
CA THR A 287 -25.07 20.58 5.76
C THR A 287 -23.75 19.79 5.85
N GLY A 288 -23.28 19.54 7.08
CA GLY A 288 -22.09 18.71 7.32
C GLY A 288 -22.27 17.26 6.85
N LEU A 289 -23.42 16.65 7.12
CA LEU A 289 -23.76 15.28 6.72
C LEU A 289 -23.96 15.14 5.21
N GLU A 290 -24.59 16.12 4.57
CA GLU A 290 -24.75 16.17 3.11
C GLU A 290 -23.38 16.25 2.42
N GLY A 291 -22.41 16.96 3.00
CA GLY A 291 -21.02 16.93 2.55
C GLY A 291 -20.42 15.52 2.57
N HIS A 292 -20.54 14.80 3.69
CA HIS A 292 -20.10 13.40 3.82
C HIS A 292 -20.83 12.47 2.87
N LEU A 293 -22.13 12.68 2.68
CA LEU A 293 -22.94 11.88 1.77
C LEU A 293 -22.47 12.06 0.32
N ASN A 294 -22.30 13.30 -0.14
CA ASN A 294 -21.81 13.62 -1.48
C ASN A 294 -20.41 13.03 -1.73
N PHE A 295 -19.53 13.09 -0.72
CA PHE A 295 -18.22 12.47 -0.78
C PHE A 295 -18.32 10.95 -0.99
N LEU A 296 -19.09 10.25 -0.16
CA LEU A 296 -19.24 8.80 -0.27
C LEU A 296 -19.95 8.37 -1.56
N GLU A 297 -20.97 9.11 -2.01
CA GLU A 297 -21.63 8.85 -3.31
C GLU A 297 -20.64 8.99 -4.48
N SER A 298 -19.69 9.93 -4.40
CA SER A 298 -18.62 10.06 -5.39
C SER A 298 -17.61 8.90 -5.33
N ARG A 299 -17.30 8.39 -4.11
CA ARG A 299 -16.48 7.17 -3.96
C ARG A 299 -17.22 5.93 -4.48
N ALA A 300 -18.53 5.82 -4.26
CA ALA A 300 -19.36 4.75 -4.84
C ALA A 300 -19.39 4.80 -6.38
N ALA A 301 -19.44 6.00 -6.97
CA ALA A 301 -19.30 6.17 -8.41
C ALA A 301 -17.91 5.71 -8.91
N SER A 302 -16.85 6.00 -8.14
CA SER A 302 -15.49 5.47 -8.42
C SER A 302 -15.45 3.95 -8.40
N THR A 303 -16.20 3.30 -7.50
CA THR A 303 -16.36 1.83 -7.47
C THR A 303 -16.84 1.30 -8.81
N GLN A 304 -17.85 1.93 -9.41
CA GLN A 304 -18.41 1.48 -10.69
C GLN A 304 -17.40 1.61 -11.83
N ILE A 305 -16.63 2.71 -11.86
CA ILE A 305 -15.56 2.90 -12.86
C ILE A 305 -14.51 1.78 -12.73
N MET A 306 -14.10 1.43 -11.50
CA MET A 306 -13.15 0.33 -11.28
C MET A 306 -13.68 -1.00 -11.82
N VAL A 307 -14.98 -1.30 -11.59
CA VAL A 307 -15.64 -2.50 -12.12
C VAL A 307 -15.64 -2.49 -13.64
N GLU A 308 -16.04 -1.38 -14.26
CA GLU A 308 -16.07 -1.23 -15.73
C GLU A 308 -14.69 -1.46 -16.35
N GLN A 309 -13.64 -0.87 -15.78
CA GLN A 309 -12.25 -1.05 -16.24
C GLN A 309 -11.80 -2.51 -16.10
N ALA A 310 -12.14 -3.17 -15.00
CA ALA A 310 -11.79 -4.58 -14.79
C ALA A 310 -12.51 -5.51 -15.76
N VAL A 311 -13.82 -5.30 -15.98
CA VAL A 311 -14.63 -6.06 -16.94
C VAL A 311 -14.12 -5.87 -18.35
N GLN A 312 -13.82 -4.63 -18.75
CA GLN A 312 -13.26 -4.34 -20.07
C GLN A 312 -11.91 -5.03 -20.28
N ALA A 313 -11.03 -4.97 -19.27
CA ALA A 313 -9.72 -5.62 -19.33
C ALA A 313 -9.83 -7.15 -19.40
N ALA A 314 -10.76 -7.76 -18.65
CA ALA A 314 -10.97 -9.20 -18.65
C ALA A 314 -11.59 -9.69 -19.96
N GLY A 315 -12.45 -8.89 -20.60
CA GLY A 315 -13.03 -9.18 -21.92
C GLY A 315 -12.04 -9.01 -23.08
N GLY A 316 -11.04 -8.14 -22.94
CA GLY A 316 -10.10 -7.79 -24.02
C GLY A 316 -8.77 -8.55 -24.03
N GLY A 317 -8.41 -9.28 -22.95
CA GLY A 317 -7.11 -9.92 -22.78
C GLY A 317 -7.17 -11.42 -22.47
N PRO A 318 -6.07 -12.18 -22.72
CA PRO A 318 -6.03 -13.63 -22.52
C PRO A 318 -5.69 -14.07 -21.08
N GLY A 319 -5.55 -13.14 -20.13
CA GLY A 319 -5.04 -13.42 -18.78
C GLY A 319 -5.92 -12.83 -17.68
N PRO A 320 -5.79 -13.33 -16.43
CA PRO A 320 -6.55 -12.82 -15.29
C PRO A 320 -6.30 -11.32 -15.07
N VAL A 321 -7.32 -10.62 -14.62
CA VAL A 321 -7.22 -9.22 -14.18
C VAL A 321 -7.17 -9.19 -12.67
N VAL A 322 -6.33 -8.33 -12.11
CA VAL A 322 -6.29 -8.09 -10.67
C VAL A 322 -6.85 -6.70 -10.39
N MET A 323 -7.70 -6.56 -9.37
CA MET A 323 -8.12 -5.27 -8.85
C MET A 323 -7.49 -5.08 -7.48
N ILE A 324 -6.76 -3.98 -7.27
CA ILE A 324 -6.27 -3.60 -5.95
C ILE A 324 -7.07 -2.39 -5.49
N ILE A 325 -7.92 -2.63 -4.49
CA ILE A 325 -8.92 -1.68 -4.01
C ILE A 325 -8.81 -1.49 -2.50
N GLY A 326 -9.11 -0.30 -2.04
CA GLY A 326 -9.34 0.03 -0.65
C GLY A 326 -10.56 -0.75 -0.17
N ALA A 327 -10.46 -1.29 1.03
CA ALA A 327 -11.41 -2.31 1.46
C ALA A 327 -12.86 -1.85 1.59
N ALA A 328 -13.09 -0.55 1.75
CA ALA A 328 -14.42 0.04 1.78
C ALA A 328 -15.19 -0.11 0.45
N HIS A 329 -14.48 -0.37 -0.66
CA HIS A 329 -15.07 -0.59 -1.98
C HIS A 329 -15.51 -2.06 -2.23
N THR A 330 -15.18 -2.99 -1.32
CA THR A 330 -15.30 -4.44 -1.60
C THR A 330 -16.72 -4.86 -1.97
N ALA A 331 -17.72 -4.45 -1.19
CA ALA A 331 -19.12 -4.81 -1.41
C ALA A 331 -19.65 -4.27 -2.74
N GLY A 332 -19.43 -2.98 -3.02
CA GLY A 332 -19.80 -2.38 -4.29
C GLY A 332 -19.12 -3.01 -5.51
N VAL A 333 -17.82 -3.37 -5.40
CA VAL A 333 -17.12 -4.10 -6.47
C VAL A 333 -17.73 -5.48 -6.69
N VAL A 334 -17.96 -6.24 -5.61
CA VAL A 334 -18.56 -7.59 -5.69
C VAL A 334 -19.92 -7.53 -6.36
N GLU A 335 -20.77 -6.58 -5.98
CA GLU A 335 -22.09 -6.42 -6.59
C GLU A 335 -22.01 -5.99 -8.06
N GLY A 336 -21.11 -5.05 -8.39
CA GLY A 336 -20.88 -4.66 -9.78
C GLY A 336 -20.43 -5.83 -10.66
N LEU A 337 -19.51 -6.67 -10.16
CA LEU A 337 -19.02 -7.85 -10.89
C LEU A 337 -20.09 -8.95 -11.02
N LYS A 338 -20.99 -9.10 -10.03
CA LYS A 338 -22.18 -9.96 -10.13
C LYS A 338 -23.12 -9.50 -11.25
N ILE A 339 -23.44 -8.21 -11.27
CA ILE A 339 -24.32 -7.60 -12.28
C ILE A 339 -23.72 -7.73 -13.67
N ALA A 340 -22.40 -7.52 -13.79
CA ALA A 340 -21.67 -7.72 -15.04
C ALA A 340 -21.55 -9.20 -15.47
N ASN A 341 -21.93 -10.14 -14.60
CA ASN A 341 -21.88 -11.58 -14.84
C ASN A 341 -20.49 -12.07 -15.29
N VAL A 342 -19.44 -11.62 -14.59
CA VAL A 342 -18.04 -12.02 -14.86
C VAL A 342 -17.51 -12.94 -13.76
N PRO A 343 -16.61 -13.88 -14.07
CA PRO A 343 -16.04 -14.76 -13.06
C PRO A 343 -15.05 -13.98 -12.18
N PHE A 344 -15.27 -13.97 -10.86
CA PHE A 344 -14.35 -13.32 -9.91
C PHE A 344 -14.14 -14.07 -8.60
N ALA A 345 -13.04 -13.76 -7.92
CA ALA A 345 -12.80 -14.13 -6.52
C ALA A 345 -12.22 -12.96 -5.73
N VAL A 346 -12.71 -12.79 -4.50
CA VAL A 346 -12.13 -11.89 -3.51
C VAL A 346 -11.03 -12.63 -2.77
N ILE A 347 -9.83 -12.06 -2.71
CA ILE A 347 -8.66 -12.63 -2.03
C ILE A 347 -8.27 -11.69 -0.90
N THR A 348 -8.48 -12.13 0.33
CA THR A 348 -8.21 -11.33 1.53
C THR A 348 -6.86 -11.75 2.13
N THR A 349 -5.93 -10.82 2.23
CA THR A 349 -4.60 -11.06 2.83
C THR A 349 -4.70 -11.52 4.28
N ASN A 350 -3.75 -12.32 4.74
CA ASN A 350 -3.77 -12.82 6.12
C ASN A 350 -3.52 -11.69 7.13
N MET A 351 -2.67 -10.71 6.80
CA MET A 351 -2.47 -9.50 7.61
C MET A 351 -3.78 -8.74 7.87
N ARG A 352 -4.72 -8.83 6.93
CA ARG A 352 -6.04 -8.23 7.04
C ARG A 352 -7.01 -9.07 7.87
N THR A 353 -6.94 -10.40 7.78
CA THR A 353 -7.82 -11.30 8.54
C THR A 353 -7.36 -11.57 9.97
N THR A 354 -6.08 -11.35 10.29
CA THR A 354 -5.59 -11.57 11.65
C THR A 354 -6.13 -10.50 12.60
N ASN A 355 -7.02 -10.91 13.51
CA ASN A 355 -7.50 -10.10 14.65
C ASN A 355 -6.42 -9.82 15.71
N ASP A 356 -5.14 -10.00 15.36
CA ASP A 356 -4.05 -9.79 16.30
C ASP A 356 -3.94 -8.30 16.62
N LYS A 357 -4.40 -7.95 17.82
CA LYS A 357 -4.31 -6.62 18.43
C LYS A 357 -2.87 -6.06 18.44
N PHE A 358 -1.87 -6.94 18.27
CA PHE A 358 -0.46 -6.60 18.14
C PHE A 358 0.00 -6.29 16.71
N ALA A 359 -0.61 -6.91 15.68
CA ALA A 359 -0.23 -6.71 14.29
C ALA A 359 -0.45 -5.26 13.84
N LEU A 360 -1.53 -4.65 14.33
CA LEU A 360 -1.97 -3.29 14.02
C LEU A 360 -1.25 -2.17 14.76
N THR A 361 -0.37 -2.47 15.73
CA THR A 361 0.35 -1.42 16.47
C THR A 361 1.86 -1.57 16.37
N SER A 362 2.37 -2.64 15.75
CA SER A 362 3.81 -2.90 15.71
C SER A 362 4.35 -3.71 14.52
N SER A 363 3.55 -4.49 13.79
CA SER A 363 4.09 -5.37 12.73
C SER A 363 3.45 -5.10 11.36
N GLY A 364 4.17 -4.34 10.54
CA GLY A 364 3.82 -4.10 9.13
C GLY A 364 3.04 -2.84 8.79
N GLN A 365 2.48 -2.14 9.79
CA GLN A 365 1.84 -0.84 9.58
C GLN A 365 2.86 0.30 9.44
N MET A 366 2.63 1.17 8.47
CA MET A 366 3.36 2.43 8.31
C MET A 366 3.05 3.38 9.48
N THR A 367 4.08 4.04 9.99
CA THR A 367 3.94 5.20 10.86
C THR A 367 3.32 6.36 10.09
N ARG A 368 2.73 7.36 10.78
CA ARG A 368 2.21 8.54 10.07
C ARG A 368 3.27 9.23 9.22
N GLY A 369 4.51 9.33 9.71
CA GLY A 369 5.59 9.93 8.95
C GLY A 369 5.89 9.20 7.63
N GLU A 370 5.78 7.87 7.62
CA GLU A 370 5.94 7.07 6.40
C GLU A 370 4.73 7.22 5.46
N ILE A 371 3.50 7.28 6.01
CA ILE A 371 2.29 7.55 5.25
C ILE A 371 2.37 8.94 4.58
N ASP A 372 2.75 9.97 5.32
CA ASP A 372 2.88 11.33 4.79
C ASP A 372 3.92 11.38 3.67
N ARG A 373 5.02 10.63 3.81
CA ARG A 373 6.03 10.50 2.74
C ARG A 373 5.50 9.82 1.50
N LYS A 374 4.62 8.82 1.63
CA LYS A 374 3.92 8.21 0.49
C LYS A 374 3.04 9.22 -0.25
N TYR A 375 2.27 10.03 0.48
CA TYR A 375 1.47 11.10 -0.13
C TYR A 375 2.32 12.17 -0.80
N ASP A 376 3.49 12.49 -0.23
CA ASP A 376 4.46 13.41 -0.84
C ASP A 376 5.29 12.77 -1.98
N ARG A 377 4.99 11.51 -2.34
CA ARG A 377 5.69 10.72 -3.38
C ARG A 377 7.19 10.63 -3.12
N LEU A 378 7.58 10.47 -1.86
CA LEU A 378 8.96 10.31 -1.38
C LEU A 378 9.25 8.84 -1.00
N PRO A 379 10.53 8.41 -0.94
CA PRO A 379 10.91 7.12 -0.35
C PRO A 379 10.31 6.98 1.04
N LEU A 380 9.77 5.81 1.37
CA LEU A 380 9.05 5.56 2.62
C LEU A 380 9.93 5.87 3.84
N ARG A 381 11.18 5.39 3.81
CA ARG A 381 12.11 5.47 4.93
C ARG A 381 12.94 6.75 4.92
N ASN A 382 13.12 7.34 6.09
CA ASN A 382 13.90 8.56 6.27
C ASN A 382 15.33 8.27 6.77
N ASN A 383 16.16 7.66 5.92
CA ASN A 383 17.55 7.32 6.25
C ASN A 383 18.55 8.18 5.46
N LEU A 384 19.83 8.11 5.86
CA LEU A 384 20.91 8.89 5.27
C LEU A 384 21.06 8.66 3.76
N PHE A 385 20.84 7.42 3.29
CA PHE A 385 20.89 7.11 1.87
C PHE A 385 19.75 7.83 1.10
N ASN A 386 18.51 7.69 1.57
CA ASN A 386 17.34 8.31 0.94
C ASN A 386 17.40 9.85 1.02
N SER A 387 17.97 10.42 2.08
CA SER A 387 18.12 11.87 2.22
C SER A 387 19.02 12.47 1.15
N PHE A 388 20.12 11.80 0.82
CA PHE A 388 21.03 12.24 -0.23
C PHE A 388 20.49 11.95 -1.63
N LEU A 389 19.70 10.89 -1.79
CA LEU A 389 19.15 10.49 -3.07
C LEU A 389 18.11 11.50 -3.60
N ILE A 390 17.32 12.12 -2.72
CA ILE A 390 16.30 13.12 -3.09
C ILE A 390 16.94 14.52 -3.31
N GLY A 391 18.19 14.72 -2.86
CA GLY A 391 18.89 16.00 -2.93
C GLY A 391 18.59 16.92 -1.74
N ALA A 392 19.50 17.85 -1.47
CA ALA A 392 19.53 18.73 -0.30
C ALA A 392 18.47 19.85 -0.31
N ASP A 393 17.23 19.58 -0.73
CA ASP A 393 16.11 20.40 -0.25
C ASP A 393 15.82 19.98 1.20
N GLU A 394 16.79 20.25 2.08
CA GLU A 394 16.74 19.95 3.52
C GLU A 394 15.49 20.54 4.18
N ASN A 395 14.86 21.54 3.56
CA ASN A 395 13.60 22.13 4.00
C ASN A 395 12.36 21.26 3.74
N ARG A 396 12.37 20.37 2.72
CA ARG A 396 11.35 19.32 2.56
C ARG A 396 11.63 18.11 3.45
N TYR A 397 12.90 17.78 3.66
CA TYR A 397 13.32 16.61 4.46
C TYR A 397 13.17 16.80 5.97
N ASN A 398 13.50 17.97 6.51
CA ASN A 398 13.49 18.26 7.95
C ASN A 398 12.18 18.85 8.46
N LYS A 399 11.24 19.21 7.57
CA LYS A 399 9.92 19.64 8.01
C LYS A 399 9.07 18.41 8.26
N THR A 400 8.95 18.07 9.53
CA THR A 400 7.87 17.25 10.07
C THR A 400 6.54 17.83 9.59
N ARG A 401 6.01 17.30 8.49
CA ARG A 401 4.65 17.57 8.05
C ARG A 401 3.80 16.51 8.70
N CYS A 402 3.05 16.88 9.74
CA CYS A 402 1.90 16.10 10.17
C CYS A 402 0.78 16.45 9.18
N ALA A 403 0.77 15.84 7.99
CA ALA A 403 -0.31 16.10 7.05
C ALA A 403 -1.62 15.63 7.69
N VAL A 404 -2.73 16.29 7.34
CA VAL A 404 -4.07 15.87 7.73
C VAL A 404 -4.37 14.53 7.05
N ALA A 405 -5.07 13.61 7.73
CA ALA A 405 -5.48 12.34 7.13
C ALA A 405 -6.17 12.60 5.80
N SER A 406 -5.64 12.03 4.70
CA SER A 406 -6.38 11.93 3.46
C SER A 406 -7.07 10.57 3.44
N SER A 407 -8.33 10.57 3.03
CA SER A 407 -9.12 9.38 2.71
C SER A 407 -8.82 8.81 1.31
N LYS A 408 -7.98 9.49 0.52
CA LYS A 408 -7.58 9.04 -0.82
C LYS A 408 -6.34 8.16 -0.75
N LYS A 409 -6.20 7.21 -1.67
CA LYS A 409 -4.94 6.47 -1.82
C LYS A 409 -3.83 7.37 -2.38
N TYR A 410 -2.58 7.12 -1.98
CA TYR A 410 -1.40 7.82 -2.52
C TYR A 410 -1.11 7.46 -3.99
N ASP A 411 -0.51 8.42 -4.70
CA ASP A 411 -0.16 8.28 -6.11
C ASP A 411 0.92 7.23 -6.37
N ILE A 412 0.97 6.76 -7.62
CA ILE A 412 2.09 5.97 -8.16
C ILE A 412 3.39 6.78 -8.09
N THR A 413 4.47 6.11 -7.67
CA THR A 413 5.79 6.71 -7.44
C THR A 413 6.86 6.30 -8.45
N LEU A 414 6.53 5.41 -9.39
CA LEU A 414 7.48 4.87 -10.37
C LEU A 414 8.08 5.93 -11.33
N ASP A 415 7.41 7.06 -11.53
CA ASP A 415 7.85 8.17 -12.36
C ASP A 415 8.78 9.15 -11.61
N GLN A 416 8.95 8.98 -10.31
CA GLN A 416 9.73 9.91 -9.51
C GLN A 416 11.22 9.79 -9.85
N PRO A 417 11.96 10.90 -9.98
CA PRO A 417 13.39 10.87 -10.30
C PRO A 417 14.22 10.02 -9.31
N TRP A 418 13.84 10.06 -8.03
CA TRP A 418 14.50 9.27 -6.99
C TRP A 418 14.31 7.76 -7.21
N ASN A 419 13.18 7.33 -7.77
CA ASN A 419 12.88 5.90 -7.96
C ASN A 419 13.89 5.26 -8.91
N LYS A 420 14.08 5.89 -10.07
CA LYS A 420 15.08 5.47 -11.07
C LYS A 420 16.50 5.50 -10.51
N GLN A 421 16.88 6.56 -9.80
CA GLN A 421 18.22 6.66 -9.21
C GLN A 421 18.47 5.57 -8.16
N LYS A 422 17.47 5.28 -7.32
CA LYS A 422 17.53 4.23 -6.32
C LYS A 422 17.69 2.86 -6.98
N ALA A 423 16.89 2.55 -8.00
CA ALA A 423 16.98 1.29 -8.74
C ALA A 423 18.36 1.09 -9.38
N MET A 424 18.92 2.12 -10.02
CA MET A 424 20.27 2.07 -10.60
C MET A 424 21.36 1.87 -9.54
N THR A 425 21.21 2.53 -8.40
CA THR A 425 22.17 2.43 -7.28
C THR A 425 22.12 1.04 -6.66
N TYR A 426 20.93 0.47 -6.47
CA TYR A 426 20.73 -0.87 -5.93
C TYR A 426 21.31 -1.94 -6.85
N GLY A 427 21.10 -1.81 -8.16
CA GLY A 427 21.73 -2.69 -9.15
C GLY A 427 23.26 -2.67 -9.08
N LEU A 428 23.86 -1.48 -8.94
CA LEU A 428 25.31 -1.32 -8.77
C LEU A 428 25.82 -1.99 -7.48
N MET A 429 25.16 -1.72 -6.35
CA MET A 429 25.50 -2.29 -5.04
C MET A 429 25.41 -3.82 -5.04
N ASN A 430 24.34 -4.39 -5.62
CA ASN A 430 24.18 -5.84 -5.70
C ASN A 430 25.28 -6.49 -6.54
N ASN A 431 25.63 -5.91 -7.70
CA ASN A 431 26.71 -6.44 -8.54
C ASN A 431 28.06 -6.39 -7.83
N PHE A 432 28.33 -5.28 -7.14
CA PHE A 432 29.53 -5.10 -6.33
C PHE A 432 29.62 -6.15 -5.21
N ALA A 433 28.53 -6.33 -4.46
CA ALA A 433 28.47 -7.30 -3.38
C ALA A 433 28.64 -8.73 -3.90
N ARG A 434 27.96 -9.12 -4.98
CA ARG A 434 28.12 -10.45 -5.61
C ARG A 434 29.57 -10.74 -5.97
N ALA A 435 30.29 -9.77 -6.53
CA ALA A 435 31.71 -9.93 -6.84
C ALA A 435 32.55 -10.11 -5.56
N GLY A 436 32.35 -9.25 -4.55
CA GLY A 436 33.09 -9.30 -3.30
C GLY A 436 32.87 -10.59 -2.49
N PHE A 437 31.65 -11.15 -2.51
CA PHE A 437 31.34 -12.40 -1.81
C PHE A 437 31.74 -13.68 -2.56
N ARG A 438 31.99 -13.63 -3.88
CA ARG A 438 32.42 -14.78 -4.69
C ARG A 438 33.94 -14.99 -4.69
N GLY A 439 34.73 -13.92 -4.65
CA GLY A 439 36.15 -13.97 -5.01
C GLY A 439 37.13 -14.34 -3.89
N GLY A 440 36.76 -14.29 -2.62
CA GLY A 440 37.70 -14.47 -1.49
C GLY A 440 38.79 -13.39 -1.36
N GLY A 441 39.17 -12.74 -2.47
CA GLY A 441 40.02 -11.56 -2.58
C GLY A 441 39.22 -10.26 -2.55
N TRP A 442 39.87 -9.22 -2.05
CA TRP A 442 39.40 -7.84 -2.05
C TRP A 442 40.55 -6.96 -2.56
N PRO A 443 40.34 -6.02 -3.50
CA PRO A 443 39.06 -5.56 -4.06
C PRO A 443 38.38 -6.56 -5.03
N PRO A 444 37.07 -6.42 -5.32
CA PRO A 444 36.36 -7.26 -6.29
C PRO A 444 36.78 -6.97 -7.74
N ASP A 445 36.76 -7.99 -8.61
CA ASP A 445 37.02 -7.85 -10.04
C ASP A 445 36.08 -6.84 -10.70
N GLU A 446 36.64 -5.86 -11.41
CA GLU A 446 35.88 -4.76 -11.99
C GLU A 446 35.12 -5.21 -13.27
N PRO A 447 33.79 -4.96 -13.37
CA PRO A 447 33.03 -5.26 -14.57
C PRO A 447 33.36 -4.27 -15.70
N PRO A 448 33.05 -4.61 -16.97
CA PRO A 448 33.12 -3.64 -18.07
C PRO A 448 32.28 -2.38 -17.75
N GLY A 449 32.89 -1.20 -17.82
CA GLY A 449 32.27 0.08 -17.43
C GLY A 449 32.53 0.50 -15.98
N GLY A 450 33.17 -0.36 -15.20
CA GLY A 450 33.63 -0.07 -13.85
C GLY A 450 32.54 -0.09 -12.78
N TRP A 451 32.91 0.28 -11.56
CA TRP A 451 31.99 0.38 -10.44
C TRP A 451 31.24 1.73 -10.41
N SER A 452 30.65 2.12 -11.55
CA SER A 452 30.03 3.42 -11.73
C SER A 452 28.89 3.36 -12.74
N ASN A 453 27.84 4.15 -12.52
CA ASN A 453 26.76 4.38 -13.48
C ASN A 453 26.29 5.85 -13.40
N ALA A 454 25.17 6.19 -14.04
CA ALA A 454 24.67 7.57 -14.02
C ALA A 454 24.20 8.05 -12.64
N ALA A 455 23.83 7.14 -11.74
CA ALA A 455 23.29 7.46 -10.41
C ALA A 455 24.33 7.40 -9.29
N ALA A 456 25.35 6.55 -9.41
CA ALA A 456 26.32 6.34 -8.34
C ALA A 456 27.70 5.84 -8.83
N SER A 457 28.68 5.85 -7.93
CA SER A 457 29.96 5.16 -8.09
C SER A 457 30.47 4.60 -6.77
N ILE A 458 31.20 3.49 -6.83
CA ILE A 458 31.86 2.84 -5.69
C ILE A 458 33.36 2.83 -5.95
N ASP A 459 34.15 3.26 -4.97
CA ASP A 459 35.60 3.12 -5.00
C ASP A 459 36.02 1.85 -4.24
N PRO A 460 36.34 0.74 -4.94
CA PRO A 460 36.70 -0.52 -4.29
C PRO A 460 37.99 -0.43 -3.48
N SER A 461 38.91 0.49 -3.82
CA SER A 461 40.19 0.62 -3.13
C SER A 461 40.05 1.08 -1.68
N ARG A 462 38.93 1.74 -1.39
CA ARG A 462 38.58 2.31 -0.08
C ARG A 462 37.61 1.46 0.72
N GLY A 463 37.18 0.31 0.20
CA GLY A 463 36.33 -0.60 0.97
C GLY A 463 37.12 -1.68 1.72
N GLU A 464 36.40 -2.38 2.60
CA GLU A 464 36.94 -3.28 3.60
C GLU A 464 36.01 -4.50 3.76
N PRO A 465 36.52 -5.74 3.62
CA PRO A 465 35.73 -6.93 3.92
C PRO A 465 35.75 -7.23 5.43
N LYS A 466 34.58 -7.45 6.02
CA LYS A 466 34.44 -8.09 7.33
C LYS A 466 34.54 -9.60 7.15
N ARG A 467 35.40 -10.26 7.92
CA ARG A 467 35.62 -11.70 7.86
C ARG A 467 35.29 -12.38 9.17
N ASP A 468 34.80 -13.61 9.11
CA ASP A 468 34.64 -14.46 10.30
C ASP A 468 35.98 -15.08 10.75
N ALA A 469 35.93 -15.87 11.83
CA ALA A 469 37.10 -16.56 12.38
C ALA A 469 37.76 -17.55 11.40
N GLN A 470 37.03 -17.98 10.36
CA GLN A 470 37.51 -18.87 9.30
C GLN A 470 38.02 -18.09 8.07
N GLY A 471 38.06 -16.75 8.13
CA GLY A 471 38.51 -15.88 7.05
C GLY A 471 37.49 -15.69 5.93
N ARG A 472 36.26 -16.19 6.08
CA ARG A 472 35.18 -16.03 5.09
C ARG A 472 34.62 -14.62 5.15
N VAL A 473 34.37 -14.01 4.00
CA VAL A 473 33.74 -12.68 3.94
C VAL A 473 32.28 -12.80 4.38
N ILE A 474 31.94 -12.07 5.45
CA ILE A 474 30.59 -11.99 6.03
C ILE A 474 29.95 -10.60 5.89
N GLY A 475 30.72 -9.59 5.49
CA GLY A 475 30.23 -8.25 5.22
C GLY A 475 31.22 -7.44 4.38
N LEU A 476 30.74 -6.38 3.74
CA LEU A 476 31.51 -5.48 2.88
C LEU A 476 31.19 -4.03 3.25
N LEU A 477 32.19 -3.28 3.70
CA LEU A 477 32.10 -1.83 3.90
C LEU A 477 32.72 -1.13 2.70
N PHE A 478 32.06 -0.14 2.09
CA PHE A 478 32.64 0.63 0.99
C PHE A 478 32.01 2.04 0.88
N PRO A 479 32.74 3.03 0.36
CA PRO A 479 32.16 4.33 0.04
C PRO A 479 31.30 4.24 -1.22
N LEU A 480 30.12 4.84 -1.14
CA LEU A 480 29.19 5.02 -2.24
C LEU A 480 29.04 6.52 -2.49
N THR A 481 29.42 6.98 -3.68
CA THR A 481 29.20 8.36 -4.12
C THR A 481 27.90 8.43 -4.92
N LEU A 482 26.90 9.13 -4.40
CA LEU A 482 25.64 9.41 -5.07
C LEU A 482 25.78 10.65 -5.97
N LYS A 483 25.35 10.50 -7.22
CA LYS A 483 25.34 11.55 -8.24
C LYS A 483 23.94 12.14 -8.30
N ALA A 484 23.61 13.03 -7.36
CA ALA A 484 22.29 13.65 -7.25
C ALA A 484 21.93 14.48 -8.51
N HIS A 485 20.64 14.63 -8.80
CA HIS A 485 20.17 15.52 -9.87
C HIS A 485 20.56 16.98 -9.57
N GLY A 486 21.63 17.48 -10.20
CA GLY A 486 21.96 18.91 -10.23
C GLY A 486 22.66 19.51 -9.00
N ALA A 487 23.13 18.70 -8.03
CA ALA A 487 23.90 19.19 -6.88
C ALA A 487 25.06 18.25 -6.50
N THR A 488 26.05 18.81 -5.78
CA THR A 488 27.29 18.18 -5.29
C THR A 488 27.18 16.68 -5.00
N HIS A 489 28.11 15.90 -5.55
CA HIS A 489 28.31 14.50 -5.18
C HIS A 489 28.33 14.35 -3.66
N LYS A 490 27.56 13.40 -3.14
CA LYS A 490 27.54 13.07 -1.71
C LYS A 490 28.08 11.66 -1.52
N GLU A 491 29.02 11.52 -0.60
CA GLU A 491 29.57 10.23 -0.22
C GLU A 491 28.86 9.73 1.04
N VAL A 492 28.45 8.47 1.01
CA VAL A 492 27.87 7.72 2.13
C VAL A 492 28.60 6.38 2.22
N TYR A 493 28.88 5.90 3.42
CA TYR A 493 29.48 4.59 3.61
C TYR A 493 28.38 3.54 3.73
N ILE A 494 28.50 2.49 2.93
CA ILE A 494 27.56 1.37 2.92
C ILE A 494 28.25 0.17 3.53
N TYR A 495 27.62 -0.43 4.53
CA TYR A 495 27.92 -1.78 4.95
C TYR A 495 26.87 -2.73 4.37
N MET A 496 27.29 -3.71 3.58
CA MET A 496 26.43 -4.76 3.02
C MET A 496 26.78 -6.12 3.61
N GLU A 497 25.76 -6.92 3.87
CA GLU A 497 25.91 -8.32 4.25
C GLU A 497 24.92 -9.19 3.48
N LYS A 498 25.21 -10.49 3.38
CA LYS A 498 24.23 -11.44 2.86
C LYS A 498 23.03 -11.43 3.80
N ASP A 499 21.83 -11.30 3.24
CA ASP A 499 20.64 -11.60 4.01
C ASP A 499 20.68 -13.12 4.30
N ASN A 500 20.82 -13.52 5.56
CA ASN A 500 20.92 -14.94 5.94
C ASN A 500 19.69 -15.73 5.48
N ALA A 501 18.54 -15.07 5.38
CA ALA A 501 17.33 -15.66 4.86
C ALA A 501 17.44 -15.93 3.32
N ALA A 502 18.32 -15.23 2.58
CA ALA A 502 18.59 -15.55 1.16
C ALA A 502 19.20 -16.95 0.91
N THR A 503 19.59 -17.67 1.96
CA THR A 503 20.04 -19.08 1.85
C THR A 503 18.89 -20.08 1.76
N GLN A 504 17.64 -19.68 2.03
CA GLN A 504 16.44 -20.50 1.85
C GLN A 504 15.56 -19.93 0.73
N GLY A 505 15.66 -20.50 -0.47
CA GLY A 505 14.75 -20.20 -1.58
C GLY A 505 15.14 -18.98 -2.43
N GLY A 506 16.23 -19.11 -3.22
CA GLY A 506 16.77 -18.09 -4.14
C GLY A 506 15.88 -17.68 -5.33
N THR A 507 14.56 -17.61 -5.12
CA THR A 507 13.54 -17.10 -6.03
C THR A 507 12.84 -15.91 -5.38
N ILE A 508 12.27 -15.02 -6.20
CA ILE A 508 11.49 -13.87 -5.69
C ILE A 508 10.32 -14.33 -4.82
N GLU A 509 9.63 -15.40 -5.21
CA GLU A 509 8.54 -15.97 -4.42
C GLU A 509 9.02 -16.44 -3.04
N GLY A 510 10.09 -17.23 -3.00
CA GLY A 510 10.67 -17.70 -1.73
C GLY A 510 11.03 -16.53 -0.83
N LYS A 511 11.60 -15.48 -1.40
CA LYS A 511 12.04 -14.32 -0.64
C LYS A 511 10.90 -13.42 -0.15
N LEU A 512 9.84 -13.28 -0.94
CA LEU A 512 8.58 -12.65 -0.50
C LEU A 512 7.95 -13.43 0.65
N LEU A 513 7.89 -14.76 0.57
CA LEU A 513 7.35 -15.60 1.64
C LEU A 513 8.11 -15.42 2.96
N GLU A 514 9.43 -15.32 2.91
CA GLU A 514 10.23 -15.04 4.10
C GLU A 514 9.94 -13.65 4.67
N LYS A 515 9.87 -12.61 3.83
CA LYS A 515 9.55 -11.26 4.30
C LYS A 515 8.14 -11.17 4.87
N VAL A 516 7.17 -11.87 4.29
CA VAL A 516 5.83 -12.00 4.88
C VAL A 516 5.92 -12.60 6.29
N LYS A 517 6.70 -13.67 6.49
CA LYS A 517 6.90 -14.29 7.82
C LYS A 517 7.59 -13.35 8.80
N GLU A 518 8.63 -12.64 8.37
CA GLU A 518 9.34 -11.65 9.20
C GLU A 518 8.44 -10.48 9.59
N MET A 519 7.60 -10.01 8.66
CA MET A 519 6.69 -8.88 8.89
C MET A 519 5.51 -9.24 9.80
N ARG A 520 5.15 -10.52 9.90
CA ARG A 520 4.16 -11.03 10.88
C ARG A 520 4.75 -11.20 12.28
N ASP A 521 6.07 -11.29 12.42
CA ASP A 521 6.76 -11.40 13.70
C ASP A 521 7.08 -10.00 14.25
N PRO A 522 6.46 -9.55 15.34
CA PRO A 522 6.69 -8.20 15.89
C PRO A 522 8.13 -7.94 16.31
N ALA A 523 8.90 -8.97 16.68
CA ALA A 523 10.30 -8.80 17.05
C ALA A 523 11.16 -8.50 15.81
N LYS A 524 10.84 -9.14 14.68
CA LYS A 524 11.58 -9.01 13.42
C LYS A 524 11.12 -7.84 12.57
N SER A 525 9.85 -7.46 12.64
CA SER A 525 9.30 -6.34 11.86
C SER A 525 10.09 -5.04 12.07
N LYS A 526 10.57 -4.79 13.29
CA LYS A 526 11.40 -3.63 13.62
C LYS A 526 12.78 -3.68 12.96
N GLU A 527 13.38 -4.86 12.90
CA GLU A 527 14.68 -5.07 12.24
C GLU A 527 14.56 -4.88 10.73
N VAL A 528 13.53 -5.47 10.11
CA VAL A 528 13.22 -5.28 8.68
C VAL A 528 13.08 -3.80 8.34
N ARG A 529 12.56 -2.98 9.26
CA ARG A 529 12.37 -1.54 9.04
C ARG A 529 13.64 -0.69 9.17
N ALA A 530 14.69 -1.22 9.81
CA ALA A 530 15.95 -0.51 10.00
C ALA A 530 16.95 -0.71 8.84
N GLU A 531 16.72 -1.70 7.98
CA GLU A 531 17.67 -2.13 6.94
C GLU A 531 17.32 -1.57 5.56
N LEU A 532 18.31 -1.39 4.68
CA LEU A 532 18.07 -1.19 3.25
C LEU A 532 18.03 -2.57 2.59
N PHE A 533 17.02 -2.83 1.77
CA PHE A 533 16.96 -4.05 0.97
C PHE A 533 17.32 -3.69 -0.46
N THR A 534 18.55 -3.98 -0.87
CA THR A 534 19.01 -3.67 -2.22
C THR A 534 18.52 -4.71 -3.24
N GLY A 535 18.09 -5.88 -2.77
CA GLY A 535 17.50 -6.95 -3.55
C GLY A 535 17.21 -8.18 -2.68
N MET A 536 17.16 -9.36 -3.29
CA MET A 536 16.90 -10.65 -2.62
C MET A 536 18.08 -11.13 -1.78
N GLU A 537 19.31 -10.85 -2.19
CA GLU A 537 20.52 -11.48 -1.64
C GLU A 537 21.15 -10.68 -0.50
N PHE A 538 20.97 -9.36 -0.50
CA PHE A 538 21.72 -8.46 0.36
C PHE A 538 20.82 -7.48 1.09
N LYS A 539 21.27 -7.18 2.30
CA LYS A 539 20.80 -6.07 3.10
C LYS A 539 21.95 -5.12 3.37
N ALA A 540 21.62 -3.86 3.55
CA ALA A 540 22.60 -2.80 3.71
C ALA A 540 22.24 -1.82 4.82
N ARG A 541 23.26 -1.15 5.36
CA ARG A 541 23.14 -0.04 6.31
C ARG A 541 24.03 1.11 5.85
N SER A 542 23.54 2.33 6.00
CA SER A 542 24.21 3.55 5.55
C SER A 542 24.78 4.36 6.71
N TYR A 543 26.00 4.88 6.56
CA TYR A 543 26.77 5.60 7.57
C TYR A 543 27.37 6.89 7.03
N GLU A 544 27.52 7.89 7.91
CA GLU A 544 28.14 9.18 7.57
C GLU A 544 29.66 9.08 7.35
N SER A 545 30.32 8.10 7.98
CA SER A 545 31.77 7.88 7.81
C SER A 545 32.16 6.41 7.98
N ALA A 546 33.35 6.04 7.50
CA ALA A 546 33.92 4.71 7.70
C ALA A 546 34.07 4.39 9.19
N GLU A 547 34.49 5.34 10.02
CA GLU A 547 34.68 5.18 11.46
C GLU A 547 33.36 4.92 12.18
N ALA A 548 32.27 5.59 11.77
CA ALA A 548 30.94 5.31 12.28
C ALA A 548 30.53 3.87 11.93
N ALA A 549 30.70 3.47 10.68
CA ALA A 549 30.41 2.11 10.23
C ALA A 549 31.23 1.06 10.97
N ARG A 550 32.56 1.22 11.09
CA ARG A 550 33.43 0.26 11.78
C ARG A 550 33.04 0.06 13.24
N ARG A 551 32.69 1.14 13.94
CA ARG A 551 32.22 1.08 15.34
C ARG A 551 30.89 0.32 15.45
N SER A 552 29.91 0.68 14.62
CA SER A 552 28.58 0.06 14.66
C SER A 552 28.60 -1.40 14.23
N GLU A 553 29.38 -1.74 13.21
CA GLU A 553 29.47 -3.09 12.63
C GLU A 553 30.53 -3.97 13.30
N GLN A 554 31.18 -3.47 14.36
CA GLN A 554 32.24 -4.15 15.10
C GLN A 554 33.36 -4.67 14.18
N MET A 555 33.75 -3.86 13.19
CA MET A 555 34.88 -4.17 12.33
C MET A 555 36.18 -3.78 13.04
N SER A 556 37.20 -4.64 12.98
CA SER A 556 38.51 -4.31 13.52
C SER A 556 39.06 -3.09 12.80
N THR A 557 39.46 -2.06 13.55
CA THR A 557 40.33 -1.01 13.01
C THR A 557 41.65 -1.66 12.63
N ARG A 558 42.01 -1.65 11.34
CA ARG A 558 43.35 -2.04 10.92
C ARG A 558 44.39 -1.06 11.43
#